data_AF-A0A4Z2H4D6-F1
#
_entry.id   AF-A0A4Z2H4D6-F1
#
_cell.length_a   1.000
_cell.length_b   1.000
_cell.length_c   1.000
_cell.angle_alpha   90.00
_cell.angle_beta   90.00
_cell.angle_gamma   90.00
#
_symmetry.space_group_name_H-M   'P 1'
#
loop_
_entity.id
_entity.type
_entity.pdbx_description
1 polymer ?
#
loop_
_entity_poly.entity_id
_entity_poly.type
_entity_poly.pdbx_seq_one_letter_code
_entity_poly.pdbx_strand_id
1 'polypeptide(L)'
;MPKPYQATLLSAATVDEEASEEAEEEAGETSSARGEPAFQIVGTAAIGHGREPFLLQQYQSPTRDKLLERLLECDVVVYDISESASQQQIEEATWAITSK
;
A
#
# COMPACT_ATOMS: atom_id res chain seq x y z
N MET A 1 -4.38 20.73 -18.58
CA MET A 1 -4.01 20.54 -17.15
C MET A 1 -3.07 19.34 -17.07
N PRO A 2 -2.02 19.35 -16.22
CA PRO A 2 -1.17 18.18 -16.05
C PRO A 2 -1.97 17.02 -15.45
N LYS A 3 -1.63 15.78 -15.85
CA LYS A 3 -2.24 14.58 -15.25
C LYS A 3 -1.71 14.39 -13.83
N PRO A 4 -2.53 13.90 -12.89
CA PRO A 4 -2.05 13.54 -11.55
C PRO A 4 -1.09 12.35 -11.64
N TYR A 5 -0.11 12.32 -10.74
CA TYR A 5 0.85 11.22 -10.63
C TYR A 5 0.19 9.99 -9.98
N GLN A 6 0.65 8.78 -10.30
CA GLN A 6 0.17 7.55 -9.66
C GLN A 6 1.16 7.05 -8.61
N ALA A 7 0.67 6.76 -7.41
CA ALA A 7 1.44 6.19 -6.32
C ALA A 7 0.87 4.85 -5.89
N THR A 8 1.70 3.82 -5.76
CA THR A 8 1.31 2.55 -5.14
C THR A 8 1.81 2.46 -3.71
N LEU A 9 0.93 2.13 -2.77
CA LEU A 9 1.26 1.75 -1.39
C LEU A 9 1.12 0.22 -1.22
N LEU A 10 2.23 -0.44 -1.00
CA LEU A 10 2.29 -1.86 -0.68
C LEU A 10 2.43 -2.00 0.84
N SER A 11 1.32 -2.27 1.52
CA SER A 11 1.31 -2.55 2.95
C SER A 11 1.33 -4.05 3.20
N ALA A 12 2.24 -4.47 4.06
CA ALA A 12 2.49 -5.85 4.43
C ALA A 12 2.01 -6.10 5.88
N ALA A 13 0.78 -5.72 6.22
CA ALA A 13 0.20 -6.03 7.52
C ALA A 13 -0.51 -7.40 7.46
N THR A 14 0.08 -8.43 8.06
CA THR A 14 -0.66 -9.61 8.53
C THR A 14 -0.92 -9.41 10.02
N VAL A 15 -2.17 -9.21 10.39
CA VAL A 15 -2.57 -9.28 11.81
C VAL A 15 -2.56 -10.76 12.18
N ASP A 16 -1.53 -11.18 12.90
CA ASP A 16 -1.51 -12.49 13.57
C ASP A 16 -2.53 -12.42 14.71
N GLU A 17 -3.54 -13.30 14.67
CA GLU A 17 -4.65 -13.33 15.62
C GLU A 17 -4.20 -13.94 16.96
N GLU A 18 -3.39 -13.24 17.77
CA GLU A 18 -3.38 -13.38 19.24
C GLU A 18 -2.79 -12.14 19.95
N ALA A 19 -3.69 -11.44 20.67
CA ALA A 19 -3.51 -10.65 21.89
C ALA A 19 -2.52 -9.45 21.93
N SER A 20 -3.09 -8.23 21.90
CA SER A 20 -3.20 -7.37 23.11
C SER A 20 -3.93 -6.08 22.74
N GLU A 21 -4.93 -5.73 23.55
CA GLU A 21 -5.60 -4.42 23.54
C GLU A 21 -4.60 -3.29 23.87
N GLU A 22 -4.92 -2.08 23.38
CA GLU A 22 -4.22 -0.80 23.55
C GLU A 22 -3.06 -0.52 22.59
N ALA A 23 -3.40 -0.11 21.37
CA ALA A 23 -2.59 0.85 20.61
C ALA A 23 -3.54 1.95 20.12
N GLU A 24 -3.39 3.13 20.70
CA GLU A 24 -4.16 4.34 20.40
C GLU A 24 -4.26 4.55 18.88
N GLU A 25 -5.50 4.64 18.40
CA GLU A 25 -5.83 5.13 17.07
C GLU A 25 -5.41 6.61 16.96
N GLU A 26 -4.15 6.88 16.65
CA GLU A 26 -3.79 8.10 15.92
C GLU A 26 -4.11 7.86 14.45
N ALA A 27 -5.43 7.79 14.18
CA ALA A 27 -5.97 8.05 12.86
C ALA A 27 -5.61 9.50 12.52
N GLY A 28 -4.45 9.67 11.88
CA GLY A 28 -4.00 10.92 11.29
C GLY A 28 -4.97 11.33 10.19
N GLU A 29 -6.10 11.89 10.61
CA GLU A 29 -7.16 12.41 9.78
C GLU A 29 -6.67 13.69 9.10
N THR A 30 -5.86 13.54 8.06
CA THR A 30 -5.51 14.67 7.17
C THR A 30 -6.59 14.85 6.12
N SER A 31 -7.83 15.10 6.58
CA SER A 31 -8.87 15.57 5.69
C SER A 31 -8.74 17.09 5.49
N SER A 32 -8.41 17.44 4.24
CA SER A 32 -8.67 18.72 3.58
C SER A 32 -7.66 19.87 3.76
N ALA A 33 -6.76 19.98 2.77
CA ALA A 33 -6.39 21.27 2.20
C ALA A 33 -6.82 21.30 0.72
N ARG A 34 -7.51 22.38 0.33
CA ARG A 34 -8.19 22.61 -0.94
C ARG A 34 -7.27 22.45 -2.16
N GLY A 35 -7.56 21.49 -3.02
CA GLY A 35 -6.91 21.29 -4.32
C GLY A 35 -7.24 19.90 -4.89
N GLU A 36 -7.13 19.69 -6.21
CA GLU A 36 -7.10 18.33 -6.77
C GLU A 36 -5.89 17.58 -6.19
N PRO A 37 -6.03 16.31 -5.78
CA PRO A 37 -4.93 15.58 -5.19
C PRO A 37 -3.79 15.42 -6.21
N ALA A 38 -2.57 15.74 -5.78
CA ALA A 38 -1.38 15.63 -6.64
C ALA A 38 -1.07 14.18 -7.05
N PHE A 39 -1.50 13.23 -6.22
CA PHE A 39 -1.31 11.80 -6.43
C PHE A 39 -2.64 11.04 -6.35
N GLN A 40 -2.78 10.06 -7.23
CA GLN A 40 -3.78 9.00 -7.09
C GLN A 40 -3.13 7.81 -6.40
N ILE A 41 -3.65 7.44 -5.23
CA ILE A 41 -3.08 6.37 -4.42
C ILE A 41 -3.79 5.07 -4.73
N VAL A 42 -3.05 4.07 -5.19
CA VAL A 42 -3.52 2.68 -5.27
C VAL A 42 -2.73 1.84 -4.27
N GLY A 43 -3.23 0.68 -3.89
CA GLY A 43 -2.50 -0.17 -2.94
C GLY A 43 -2.87 -1.62 -3.01
N THR A 44 -2.13 -2.43 -2.26
CA THR A 44 -2.44 -3.85 -2.05
C THR A 44 -2.88 -4.07 -0.62
N ALA A 45 -3.75 -5.05 -0.41
CA ALA A 45 -4.10 -5.50 0.93
C ALA A 45 -4.18 -7.01 0.99
N ALA A 46 -3.91 -7.55 2.18
CA ALA A 46 -4.19 -8.94 2.48
C ALA A 46 -5.71 -9.18 2.50
N ILE A 47 -6.10 -10.45 2.35
CA ILE A 47 -7.51 -10.87 2.36
C ILE A 47 -8.10 -10.54 3.74
N GLY A 48 -9.28 -9.92 3.77
CA GLY A 48 -9.98 -9.57 5.01
C GLY A 48 -9.74 -8.13 5.50
N HIS A 49 -8.82 -7.39 4.89
CA HIS A 49 -8.63 -5.98 5.20
C HIS A 49 -9.62 -5.09 4.44
N GLY A 50 -10.20 -4.13 5.16
CA GLY A 50 -11.12 -3.12 4.61
C GLY A 50 -10.45 -2.21 3.58
N ARG A 51 -11.25 -1.47 2.82
CA ARG A 51 -10.74 -0.46 1.90
C ARG A 51 -10.62 0.88 2.62
N GLU A 52 -9.41 1.43 2.60
CA GLU A 52 -9.16 2.77 3.12
C GLU A 52 -9.78 3.86 2.21
N PRO A 53 -10.37 4.92 2.78
CA PRO A 53 -11.11 5.94 2.04
C PRO A 53 -10.22 6.78 1.12
N PHE A 54 -8.91 6.85 1.37
CA PHE A 54 -7.94 7.59 0.54
C PHE A 54 -7.44 6.79 -0.67
N LEU A 55 -7.66 5.48 -0.70
CA LEU A 55 -7.23 4.63 -1.83
C LEU A 55 -8.20 4.78 -2.99
N LEU A 56 -7.69 5.17 -4.16
CA LEU A 56 -8.42 5.09 -5.42
C LEU A 56 -8.76 3.64 -5.76
N GLN A 57 -7.80 2.73 -5.60
CA GLN A 57 -7.97 1.31 -5.90
C GLN A 57 -7.17 0.44 -4.94
N GLN A 58 -7.74 -0.70 -4.56
CA GLN A 58 -7.10 -1.71 -3.73
C GLN A 58 -7.10 -3.06 -4.43
N TYR A 59 -5.94 -3.70 -4.51
CA TYR A 59 -5.76 -5.04 -5.08
C TYR A 59 -5.62 -6.05 -3.95
N GLN A 60 -6.49 -7.06 -3.94
CA GLN A 60 -6.39 -8.16 -2.99
C GLN A 60 -5.44 -9.22 -3.53
N SER A 61 -4.33 -9.44 -2.83
CA SER A 61 -3.36 -10.51 -3.10
C SER A 61 -3.04 -10.72 -4.60
N PRO A 62 -2.52 -9.69 -5.31
CA PRO A 62 -2.18 -9.84 -6.73
C PRO A 62 -1.04 -10.85 -6.94
N THR A 63 -0.99 -11.47 -8.12
CA THR A 63 0.20 -12.22 -8.54
C THR A 63 1.35 -11.25 -8.83
N ARG A 64 2.60 -11.70 -8.76
CA ARG A 64 3.78 -10.89 -9.10
C ARG A 64 3.65 -10.23 -10.47
N ASP A 65 3.20 -10.94 -11.50
CA ASP A 65 3.04 -10.36 -12.84
C ASP A 65 2.03 -9.20 -12.86
N LYS A 66 0.87 -9.38 -12.21
CA LYS A 66 -0.16 -8.34 -12.11
C LYS A 66 0.31 -7.15 -11.27
N LEU A 67 1.05 -7.43 -10.20
CA LEU A 67 1.63 -6.39 -9.37
C LEU A 67 2.67 -5.60 -10.17
N LEU A 68 3.53 -6.27 -10.95
CA LEU A 68 4.52 -5.63 -11.80
C LEU A 68 3.88 -4.69 -12.82
N GLU A 69 2.80 -5.12 -13.48
CA GLU A 69 2.03 -4.25 -14.40
C GLU A 69 1.59 -2.95 -13.69
N ARG A 70 1.08 -3.05 -12.46
CA ARG A 70 0.67 -1.87 -11.67
C ARG A 70 1.82 -1.01 -11.19
N LEU A 71 2.91 -1.64 -10.78
CA LEU A 71 4.13 -0.94 -10.42
C LEU A 71 4.58 -0.10 -11.61
N LEU A 72 4.67 -0.68 -12.81
CA LEU A 72 5.10 0.00 -14.04
C LEU A 72 4.23 1.21 -14.40
N GLU A 73 2.93 1.18 -14.10
CA GLU A 73 2.01 2.32 -14.29
C GLU A 73 2.25 3.45 -13.29
N CYS A 74 2.85 3.16 -12.12
CA CYS A 74 3.05 4.15 -11.05
C CYS A 74 4.35 4.95 -11.20
N ASP A 75 4.24 6.24 -10.90
CA ASP A 75 5.34 7.20 -10.82
C ASP A 75 6.13 7.05 -9.51
N VAL A 76 5.43 6.69 -8.42
CA VAL A 76 6.02 6.51 -7.09
C VAL A 76 5.56 5.17 -6.52
N VAL A 77 6.49 4.42 -5.92
CA VAL A 77 6.21 3.15 -5.24
C VAL A 77 6.67 3.27 -3.80
N VAL A 78 5.75 3.00 -2.87
CA VAL A 78 6.01 2.96 -1.42
C VAL A 78 5.82 1.53 -0.95
N TYR A 79 6.86 0.95 -0.36
CA TYR A 79 6.80 -0.33 0.33
C TYR A 79 6.91 -0.09 1.83
N ASP A 80 5.92 -0.57 2.57
CA ASP A 80 5.92 -0.57 4.02
C ASP A 80 6.38 -1.93 4.55
N ILE A 81 7.53 -1.94 5.21
CA ILE A 81 8.15 -3.15 5.79
C ILE A 81 8.22 -2.92 7.30
N SER A 82 7.42 -3.68 8.06
CA SER A 82 7.45 -3.66 9.51
C SER A 82 8.67 -4.42 10.06
N GLU A 83 9.05 -4.16 11.31
CA GLU A 83 10.07 -4.97 12.01
C GLU A 83 9.66 -6.45 12.13
N SER A 84 8.35 -6.72 12.13
CA SER A 84 7.75 -8.06 12.15
C SER A 84 7.57 -8.68 10.77
N ALA A 85 8.06 -8.04 9.70
CA ALA A 85 7.87 -8.54 8.35
C ALA A 85 8.45 -9.95 8.19
N SER A 86 7.63 -10.85 7.66
CA SER A 86 8.06 -12.19 7.31
C SER A 86 9.13 -12.15 6.21
N GLN A 87 9.97 -13.18 6.16
CA GLN A 87 10.97 -13.35 5.10
C GLN A 87 10.33 -13.26 3.69
N GLN A 88 9.10 -13.76 3.54
CA GLN A 88 8.35 -13.69 2.29
C GLN A 88 8.04 -12.25 1.86
N GLN A 89 7.64 -11.39 2.81
CA GLN A 89 7.36 -9.97 2.53
C GLN A 89 8.64 -9.21 2.16
N ILE A 90 9.76 -9.53 2.81
CA ILE A 90 11.07 -8.96 2.47
C ILE A 90 11.51 -9.37 1.06
N GLU A 91 11.32 -10.65 0.70
CA GLU A 91 11.62 -11.15 -0.65
C GLU A 91 10.73 -10.51 -1.71
N GLU A 92 9.45 -10.29 -1.41
CA GLU A 92 8.52 -9.60 -2.30
C GLU A 92 8.92 -8.13 -2.51
N ALA A 93 9.24 -7.40 -1.44
CA ALA A 93 9.72 -6.03 -1.52
C ALA A 93 11.03 -5.93 -2.32
N THR A 94 11.97 -6.84 -2.07
CA THR A 94 13.23 -6.94 -2.81
C THR A 94 12.99 -7.22 -4.29
N TRP A 95 12.10 -8.16 -4.61
CA TRP A 95 11.70 -8.46 -5.98
C TRP A 95 11.11 -7.21 -6.67
N ALA A 96 10.20 -6.49 -6.02
CA ALA A 96 9.54 -5.34 -6.61
C ALA A 96 10.51 -4.18 -6.91
N ILE A 97 11.50 -3.96 -6.04
CA ILE A 97 12.55 -2.94 -6.24
C ILE A 97 13.46 -3.33 -7.40
N THR A 98 13.85 -4.60 -7.48
CA THR A 98 14.81 -5.09 -8.49
C THR A 98 14.19 -5.34 -9.87
N SER A 99 12.86 -5.47 -9.94
CA SER A 99 12.13 -5.77 -11.18
C SER A 99 11.54 -4.53 -11.87
N LYS A 100 11.68 -3.36 -11.26
CA LYS A 100 11.19 -2.06 -11.75
C LYS A 100 12.21 -1.34 -12.62
#